data_AF-A0A4V1SQG9-F1
#
_entry.id   AF-A0A4V1SQG9-F1
#
_cell.length_a   1.000
_cell.length_b   1.000
_cell.length_c   1.000
_cell.angle_alpha   90.00
_cell.angle_beta   90.00
_cell.angle_gamma   90.00
#
_symmetry.space_group_name_H-M   'P 1'
#
loop_
_entity.id
_entity.type
_entity.pdbx_description
1 polymer ?
#
loop_
_entity_poly.entity_id
_entity_poly.type
_entity_poly.pdbx_seq_one_letter_code
_entity_poly.pdbx_strand_id
1 'polypeptide(L)'
;VTAYKGASPLITNKTFLEAAAGILAAEAYHAGLVRTVLYRKGINTPTVMIGNSTIIEATEKVSTARDSLDGASDLDQGVRAIGTASNIVPTDSSGVAYSRSAGQVLNIAFLNKMATDRGGFFPNGVNGSIRLSAAN
;
A
#
# COMPACT_ATOMS: atom_id res chain seq x y z
N VAL A 1 -5.32 0.24 1.65
CA VAL A 1 -6.17 -0.79 2.30
C VAL A 1 -5.43 -1.79 3.17
N THR A 2 -4.20 -2.21 2.82
CA THR A 2 -3.46 -3.31 3.50
C THR A 2 -3.21 -3.08 5.01
N ALA A 3 -3.01 -1.83 5.42
CA ALA A 3 -2.88 -1.45 6.84
C ALA A 3 -4.17 -1.74 7.64
N TYR A 4 -5.34 -1.35 7.11
CA TYR A 4 -6.63 -1.57 7.76
C TYR A 4 -6.96 -3.07 7.86
N LYS A 5 -6.70 -3.84 6.80
CA LYS A 5 -6.88 -5.30 6.83
C LYS A 5 -5.95 -5.94 7.87
N GLY A 6 -4.69 -5.52 7.93
CA GLY A 6 -3.73 -6.02 8.91
C GLY A 6 -4.07 -5.65 10.35
N ALA A 7 -4.71 -4.50 10.56
CA ALA A 7 -5.17 -4.06 11.88
C ALA A 7 -6.43 -4.77 12.37
N SER A 8 -7.28 -5.31 11.47
CA SER A 8 -8.60 -5.85 11.84
C SER A 8 -8.58 -6.92 12.94
N PRO A 9 -7.62 -7.86 13.00
CA PRO A 9 -7.58 -8.85 14.08
C PRO A 9 -7.17 -8.25 15.44
N LEU A 10 -6.62 -7.04 15.46
CA LEU A 10 -6.14 -6.35 16.66
C LEU A 10 -7.21 -5.47 17.30
N ILE A 11 -8.32 -5.19 16.59
CA ILE A 11 -9.40 -4.34 17.08
C ILE A 11 -10.43 -5.21 17.80
N THR A 12 -10.38 -5.22 19.13
CA THR A 12 -11.25 -6.07 19.97
C THR A 12 -12.63 -5.44 20.21
N ASN A 13 -12.72 -4.11 20.22
CA ASN A 13 -13.99 -3.41 20.38
C ASN A 13 -14.79 -3.51 19.06
N LYS A 14 -15.93 -4.18 19.09
CA LYS A 14 -16.77 -4.44 17.91
C LYS A 14 -17.26 -3.16 17.23
N THR A 15 -17.58 -2.12 18.00
CA THR A 15 -17.98 -0.81 17.44
C THR A 15 -16.85 -0.18 16.64
N PHE A 16 -15.61 -0.28 17.14
CA PHE A 16 -14.45 0.22 16.41
C PHE A 16 -14.05 -0.67 15.24
N LEU A 17 -14.24 -1.99 15.35
CA LEU A 17 -14.00 -2.92 14.24
C LEU A 17 -14.97 -2.64 13.07
N GLU A 18 -16.25 -2.40 13.37
CA GLU A 18 -17.25 -2.02 12.37
C GLU A 18 -16.86 -0.71 11.67
N ALA A 19 -16.52 0.32 12.44
CA ALA A 19 -16.07 1.60 11.88
C ALA A 19 -14.81 1.43 11.01
N ALA A 20 -13.83 0.65 11.47
CA ALA A 20 -12.61 0.36 10.72
C ALA A 20 -12.89 -0.42 9.42
N ALA A 21 -13.85 -1.35 9.44
CA ALA A 21 -14.29 -2.05 8.24
C ALA A 21 -14.95 -1.10 7.21
N GLY A 22 -15.75 -0.14 7.68
CA GLY A 22 -16.30 0.92 6.82
C GLY A 22 -15.24 1.78 6.16
N ILE A 23 -14.22 2.20 6.92
CA ILE A 23 -13.07 2.96 6.37
C ILE A 23 -12.29 2.12 5.36
N LEU A 24 -12.03 0.83 5.68
CA LEU A 24 -11.38 -0.09 4.74
C LEU A 24 -12.13 -0.17 3.41
N ALA A 25 -13.47 -0.24 3.45
CA ALA A 25 -14.31 -0.29 2.25
C ALA A 25 -14.22 1.00 1.43
N ALA A 26 -14.30 2.17 2.08
CA ALA A 26 -14.15 3.47 1.40
C ALA A 26 -12.77 3.60 0.72
N GLU A 27 -11.70 3.26 1.44
CA GLU A 27 -10.34 3.24 0.91
C GLU A 27 -10.17 2.23 -0.25
N ALA A 28 -10.89 1.11 -0.23
CA ALA A 28 -10.89 0.15 -1.34
C ALA A 28 -11.53 0.72 -2.60
N TYR A 29 -12.67 1.42 -2.48
CA TYR A 29 -13.30 2.11 -3.61
C TYR A 29 -12.39 3.19 -4.19
N HIS A 30 -11.78 4.02 -3.34
CA HIS A 30 -10.86 5.06 -3.77
C HIS A 30 -9.64 4.46 -4.47
N ALA A 31 -8.98 3.46 -3.87
CA ALA A 31 -7.82 2.81 -4.46
C ALA A 31 -8.16 2.15 -5.81
N GLY A 32 -9.28 1.43 -5.90
CA GLY A 32 -9.74 0.80 -7.14
C GLY A 32 -9.99 1.82 -8.25
N LEU A 33 -10.62 2.96 -7.93
CA LEU A 33 -10.87 4.05 -8.88
C LEU A 33 -9.56 4.67 -9.40
N VAL A 34 -8.65 5.04 -8.49
CA VAL A 34 -7.35 5.63 -8.86
C VAL A 34 -6.56 4.68 -9.74
N ARG A 35 -6.47 3.40 -9.37
CA ARG A 35 -5.74 2.38 -10.14
C ARG A 35 -6.35 2.14 -11.51
N THR A 36 -7.68 2.12 -11.60
CA THR A 36 -8.39 2.02 -12.88
C THR A 36 -8.08 3.20 -13.80
N VAL A 37 -8.07 4.42 -13.27
CA VAL A 37 -7.74 5.62 -14.05
C VAL A 37 -6.27 5.64 -14.48
N LEU A 38 -5.34 5.28 -13.58
CA LEU A 38 -3.92 5.18 -13.89
C LEU A 38 -3.63 4.13 -14.98
N TYR A 39 -4.21 2.94 -14.85
CA TYR A 39 -4.07 1.88 -15.84
C TYR A 39 -4.57 2.33 -17.21
N ARG A 40 -5.81 2.85 -17.26
CA ARG A 40 -6.43 3.30 -18.52
C ARG A 40 -5.65 4.44 -19.17
N LYS A 41 -5.17 5.42 -18.40
CA LYS A 41 -4.29 6.48 -18.92
C LYS A 41 -2.99 5.89 -19.45
N GLY A 42 -2.33 5.02 -18.67
CA GLY A 42 -1.05 4.43 -19.03
C GLY A 42 -1.07 3.64 -20.33
N ILE A 43 -2.13 2.86 -20.59
CA ILE A 43 -2.26 2.12 -21.85
C ILE A 43 -2.64 3.03 -23.04
N ASN A 44 -3.39 4.11 -22.80
CA ASN A 44 -3.79 5.05 -23.86
C ASN A 44 -2.69 6.03 -24.23
N THR A 45 -1.74 6.29 -23.33
CA THR A 45 -0.63 7.23 -23.55
C THR A 45 0.71 6.58 -23.19
N PRO A 46 1.14 5.51 -23.90
CA PRO A 46 2.30 4.72 -23.53
C PRO A 46 3.64 5.47 -23.68
N THR A 47 3.63 6.64 -24.33
CA THR A 47 4.82 7.50 -24.53
C THR A 47 4.84 8.74 -23.63
N VAL A 48 3.78 9.00 -22.84
CA VAL A 48 3.76 10.13 -21.91
C VAL A 48 4.58 9.77 -20.67
N MET A 49 5.57 10.60 -20.38
CA MET A 49 6.56 10.37 -19.33
C MET A 49 6.27 11.23 -18.10
N ILE A 50 6.38 10.62 -16.91
CA ILE A 50 6.50 11.27 -15.61
C ILE A 50 7.97 11.12 -15.21
N GLY A 51 8.76 12.18 -15.39
CA GLY A 51 10.22 12.08 -15.29
C GLY A 51 10.77 11.16 -16.38
N ASN A 52 11.39 10.04 -15.98
CA ASN A 52 11.97 9.03 -16.88
C ASN A 52 11.16 7.73 -16.95
N SER A 53 9.86 7.77 -16.64
CA SER A 53 8.98 6.59 -16.67
C SER A 53 7.63 6.88 -17.28
N THR A 54 7.07 5.90 -17.99
CA THR A 54 5.66 5.91 -18.37
C THR A 54 4.77 5.86 -17.12
N ILE A 55 3.48 6.14 -17.26
CA ILE A 55 2.53 6.07 -16.12
C ILE A 55 2.56 4.68 -15.48
N ILE A 56 2.52 3.59 -16.26
CA ILE A 56 2.54 2.23 -15.73
C ILE A 56 3.85 1.98 -14.98
N GLU A 57 5.00 2.30 -15.58
CA GLU A 57 6.31 2.14 -14.94
C GLU A 57 6.45 2.95 -13.65
N ALA A 58 5.88 4.16 -13.60
CA ALA A 58 5.88 4.96 -12.38
C ALA A 58 5.09 4.25 -11.27
N THR A 59 3.96 3.60 -11.57
CA THR A 59 3.23 2.82 -10.56
C THR A 59 4.03 1.62 -10.05
N GLU A 60 4.74 0.92 -10.94
CA GLU A 60 5.60 -0.20 -10.56
C GLU A 60 6.76 0.28 -9.69
N LYS A 61 7.41 1.39 -10.05
CA LYS A 61 8.50 1.98 -9.25
C LYS A 61 8.05 2.37 -7.85
N VAL A 62 6.85 2.94 -7.70
CA VAL A 62 6.29 3.28 -6.38
C VAL A 62 6.02 2.00 -5.57
N SER A 63 5.48 0.96 -6.21
CA SER A 63 5.29 -0.35 -5.60
C SER A 63 6.60 -0.91 -5.06
N THR A 64 7.59 -1.07 -5.95
CA THR A 64 8.92 -1.59 -5.59
C THR A 64 9.59 -0.77 -4.49
N ALA A 65 9.45 0.56 -4.52
CA ALA A 65 9.99 1.41 -3.46
C ALA A 65 9.35 1.10 -2.10
N ARG A 66 8.03 0.86 -2.06
CA ARG A 66 7.33 0.50 -0.82
C ARG A 66 7.67 -0.90 -0.34
N ASP A 67 7.73 -1.88 -1.24
CA ASP A 67 8.12 -3.26 -0.89
C ASP A 67 9.56 -3.31 -0.35
N SER A 68 10.47 -2.47 -0.87
CA SER A 68 11.84 -2.38 -0.35
C SER A 68 11.94 -1.94 1.12
N LEU A 69 10.86 -1.40 1.68
CA LEU A 69 10.79 -0.89 3.05
C LEU A 69 10.07 -1.85 4.00
N ASP A 70 9.22 -2.76 3.49
CA ASP A 70 8.30 -3.55 4.32
C ASP A 70 8.63 -5.05 4.40
N GLY A 71 9.77 -5.48 3.84
CA GLY A 71 10.32 -6.82 4.01
C GLY A 71 10.49 -7.59 2.72
N ALA A 72 10.60 -8.91 2.84
CA ALA A 72 10.85 -9.80 1.70
C ALA A 72 9.59 -10.19 0.91
N SER A 73 8.40 -9.95 1.47
CA SER A 73 7.14 -10.32 0.83
C SER A 73 6.68 -9.23 -0.14
N ASP A 74 6.20 -9.64 -1.31
CA ASP A 74 5.53 -8.75 -2.27
C ASP A 74 4.10 -8.44 -1.78
N LEU A 75 3.90 -7.24 -1.21
CA LEU A 75 2.63 -6.82 -0.59
C LEU A 75 2.07 -5.52 -1.19
N ASP A 76 2.81 -4.84 -2.04
CA ASP A 76 2.32 -3.80 -2.94
C ASP A 76 2.47 -4.25 -4.38
N GLN A 77 1.58 -3.78 -5.24
CA GLN A 77 1.75 -4.03 -6.66
C GLN A 77 1.52 -2.71 -7.39
N GLY A 78 2.09 -2.53 -8.58
CA GLY A 78 1.70 -1.43 -9.47
C GLY A 78 0.39 -1.76 -10.19
N VAL A 79 0.09 -1.05 -11.28
CA VAL A 79 -1.14 -1.29 -12.07
C VAL A 79 -0.90 -2.08 -13.35
N ARG A 80 0.35 -2.49 -13.64
CA ARG A 80 0.67 -3.29 -14.82
C ARG A 80 -0.23 -4.52 -14.90
N ALA A 81 -0.61 -4.87 -16.14
CA ALA A 81 -1.41 -6.05 -16.38
C ALA A 81 -0.69 -7.33 -15.94
N ILE A 82 -1.43 -8.24 -15.31
CA ILE A 82 -0.99 -9.60 -15.01
C ILE A 82 -1.63 -10.49 -16.07
N GLY A 83 -0.81 -10.98 -17.01
CA GLY A 83 -1.30 -11.59 -18.24
C GLY A 83 -2.09 -10.55 -19.06
N THR A 84 -3.38 -10.82 -19.27
CA THR A 84 -4.29 -9.93 -20.03
C THR A 84 -5.21 -9.08 -19.14
N ALA A 85 -5.15 -9.24 -17.81
CA ALA A 85 -6.02 -8.56 -16.86
C ALA A 85 -5.32 -7.37 -16.20
N SER A 86 -6.03 -6.26 -16.02
CA SER A 86 -5.51 -5.10 -15.29
C SER A 86 -5.34 -5.39 -13.80
N ASN A 87 -4.30 -4.84 -13.17
CA ASN A 87 -4.10 -4.98 -11.72
C ASN A 87 -4.69 -3.78 -10.96
N ILE A 88 -6.02 -3.79 -10.80
CA ILE A 88 -6.75 -2.72 -10.09
C ILE A 88 -7.10 -3.08 -8.63
N VAL A 89 -6.94 -4.35 -8.23
CA VAL A 89 -7.11 -4.81 -6.85
C VAL A 89 -5.95 -5.76 -6.51
N PRO A 90 -4.92 -5.29 -5.79
CA PRO A 90 -3.81 -6.16 -5.37
C PRO A 90 -4.28 -7.16 -4.33
N THR A 91 -4.21 -8.44 -4.68
CA THR A 91 -4.68 -9.56 -3.87
C THR A 91 -3.72 -10.74 -3.98
N ASP A 92 -3.78 -11.64 -3.00
CA ASP A 92 -3.13 -12.94 -3.08
C ASP A 92 -3.83 -13.86 -4.10
N SER A 93 -3.33 -15.08 -4.27
CA SER A 93 -3.88 -16.08 -5.19
C SER A 93 -5.33 -16.49 -4.89
N SER A 94 -5.84 -16.17 -3.71
CA SER A 94 -7.24 -16.43 -3.30
C SER A 94 -8.14 -15.20 -3.51
N GLY A 95 -7.63 -14.13 -4.11
CA GLY A 95 -8.38 -12.90 -4.33
C GLY A 95 -8.58 -12.08 -3.04
N VAL A 96 -7.80 -12.36 -1.99
CA VAL A 96 -7.88 -11.62 -0.72
C VAL A 96 -6.83 -10.50 -0.73
N ALA A 97 -7.26 -9.27 -0.41
CA ALA A 97 -6.34 -8.14 -0.35
C ALA A 97 -5.19 -8.42 0.63
N TYR A 98 -3.98 -7.94 0.34
CA TYR A 98 -2.83 -8.14 1.24
C TYR A 98 -3.02 -7.49 2.61
N SER A 99 -2.27 -7.98 3.60
CA SER A 99 -2.18 -7.38 4.94
C SER A 99 -0.76 -6.87 5.18
N ARG A 100 -0.62 -5.73 5.85
CA ARG A 100 0.66 -5.28 6.44
C ARG A 100 0.54 -5.19 7.94
N SER A 101 1.59 -5.56 8.66
CA SER A 101 1.71 -5.29 10.10
C SER A 101 1.87 -3.79 10.35
N ALA A 102 1.60 -3.35 11.58
CA ALA A 102 1.82 -1.94 11.95
C ALA A 102 3.30 -1.54 11.77
N GLY A 103 4.24 -2.43 12.08
CA GLY A 103 5.67 -2.20 11.87
C GLY A 103 6.00 -1.92 10.41
N GLN A 104 5.53 -2.78 9.49
CA GLN A 104 5.69 -2.61 8.04
C GLN A 104 5.10 -1.30 7.52
N VAL A 105 3.91 -0.93 7.98
CA VAL A 105 3.28 0.35 7.63
C VAL A 105 4.15 1.52 8.10
N LEU A 106 4.71 1.44 9.31
CA LEU A 106 5.60 2.46 9.84
C LEU A 106 6.94 2.52 9.08
N ASN A 107 7.52 1.40 8.63
CA ASN A 107 8.73 1.43 7.80
C ASN A 107 8.51 2.23 6.50
N ILE A 108 7.35 2.04 5.85
CA ILE A 108 6.97 2.82 4.67
C ILE A 108 6.80 4.30 5.03
N ALA A 109 6.07 4.61 6.10
CA ALA A 109 5.82 5.99 6.53
C ALA A 109 7.12 6.72 6.92
N PHE A 110 8.04 6.01 7.57
CA PHE A 110 9.35 6.52 7.99
C PHE A 110 10.40 6.48 6.90
N LEU A 111 10.09 5.90 5.73
CA LEU A 111 11.04 5.68 4.63
C LEU A 111 12.33 5.00 5.10
N ASN A 112 12.20 4.03 6.02
CA ASN A 112 13.32 3.34 6.62
C ASN A 112 12.95 1.87 6.86
N LYS A 113 13.73 0.94 6.30
CA LYS A 113 13.54 -0.51 6.49
C LYS A 113 13.98 -1.02 7.87
N MET A 114 14.86 -0.29 8.54
CA MET A 114 15.31 -0.62 9.89
C MET A 114 14.22 -0.28 10.92
N ALA A 115 14.30 -0.91 12.10
CA ALA A 115 13.46 -0.53 13.23
C ALA A 115 13.81 0.90 13.68
N THR A 116 12.86 1.81 13.58
CA THR A 116 12.97 3.22 13.98
C THR A 116 11.62 3.72 14.49
N ASP A 117 11.63 4.78 15.31
CA ASP A 117 10.42 5.41 15.84
C ASP A 117 10.02 6.71 15.11
N ARG A 118 10.81 7.09 14.09
CA ARG A 118 10.65 8.31 13.30
C ARG A 118 11.43 8.24 11.98
N GLY A 119 11.13 9.15 11.06
CA GLY A 119 11.81 9.30 9.77
C GLY A 119 10.85 9.72 8.67
N GLY A 120 11.36 9.91 7.45
CA GLY A 120 10.54 10.11 6.25
C GLY A 120 9.47 11.18 6.41
N PHE A 121 8.21 10.80 6.22
CA PHE A 121 7.05 11.70 6.34
C PHE A 121 6.76 12.14 7.79
N PHE A 122 7.32 11.44 8.78
CA PHE A 122 7.14 11.70 10.21
C PHE A 122 8.51 11.86 10.90
N PRO A 123 9.24 12.96 10.62
CA PRO A 123 10.58 13.17 11.16
C PRO A 123 10.60 13.27 12.71
N ASN A 124 9.47 13.65 13.32
CA ASN A 124 9.30 13.71 14.78
C ASN A 124 8.60 12.47 15.37
N GLY A 125 8.38 11.44 14.55
CA GLY A 125 7.64 10.24 14.91
C GLY A 125 6.12 10.40 14.86
N VAL A 126 5.41 9.30 15.12
CA VAL A 126 3.94 9.27 15.20
C VAL A 126 3.44 9.37 16.64
N ASN A 127 2.16 9.72 16.77
CA ASN A 127 1.42 9.69 18.04
C ASN A 127 0.91 8.27 18.35
N GLY A 128 0.47 8.06 19.59
CA GLY A 128 -0.16 6.81 20.03
C GLY A 128 0.82 5.76 20.55
N SER A 129 0.31 4.55 20.79
CA SER A 129 1.05 3.50 21.50
C SER A 129 1.96 2.64 20.61
N ILE A 130 1.69 2.60 19.29
CA ILE A 130 2.49 1.84 18.33
C ILE A 130 3.37 2.83 17.56
N ARG A 131 4.66 2.87 17.92
CA ARG A 131 5.59 3.89 17.41
C ARG A 131 6.82 3.32 16.72
N LEU A 132 7.16 2.05 16.99
CA LEU A 132 8.35 1.40 16.47
C LEU A 132 8.02 0.63 15.18
N SER A 133 8.79 0.88 14.12
CA SER A 133 8.71 0.11 12.87
C SER A 133 9.37 -1.28 12.98
N ALA A 134 9.17 -2.13 11.99
CA ALA A 134 9.80 -3.46 11.96
C ALA A 134 11.28 -3.40 11.57
N ALA A 135 12.03 -4.47 11.84
CA ALA A 135 13.38 -4.68 11.33
C ALA A 135 13.31 -5.60 10.10
N ASN A 136 13.35 -5.01 8.90
CA ASN A 136 13.19 -5.68 7.60
C ASN A 136 14.50 -5.83 6.84
#